data_AF-A0A3G1IVA2-F1
#
_entry.id   AF-A0A3G1IVA2-F1
#
_cell.length_a   1.000
_cell.length_b   1.000
_cell.length_c   1.000
_cell.angle_alpha   90.00
_cell.angle_beta   90.00
_cell.angle_gamma   90.00
#
_symmetry.space_group_name_H-M   'P 1'
#
loop_
_entity.id
_entity.type
_entity.pdbx_description
1 polymer ?
#
loop_
_entity_poly.entity_id
_entity_poly.type
_entity_poly.pdbx_seq_one_letter_code
_entity_poly.pdbx_strand_id
1 'polypeptide(L)'
;MILLNKLILKQSEQNMSPQKEINSELISQYKLHKKDTGSIEVQVAILTYKIKQLSDHLKVNKKDYASQSGLLKMIGKRKRLLNYLNNQNTERYFILISRLGIRHMRSQNALFLNKIQPSIKTCEANLL
;
A
#
# COMPACT_ATOMS: atom_id res chain seq x y z
N MET A 1 -27.53 -11.09 -31.79
CA MET A 1 -26.92 -9.78 -31.46
C MET A 1 -26.84 -9.50 -29.96
N ILE A 2 -27.93 -9.61 -29.17
CA ILE A 2 -27.88 -9.35 -27.69
C ILE A 2 -26.95 -10.32 -26.94
N LEU A 3 -27.01 -11.62 -27.26
CA LEU A 3 -26.14 -12.64 -26.66
C LEU A 3 -24.67 -12.48 -27.05
N LEU A 4 -24.41 -12.00 -28.27
CA LEU A 4 -23.07 -11.69 -28.76
C LEU A 4 -22.46 -10.50 -28.01
N ASN A 5 -23.24 -9.44 -27.79
CA ASN A 5 -22.82 -8.30 -26.97
C ASN A 5 -22.53 -8.70 -25.51
N LYS A 6 -23.33 -9.59 -24.92
CA LYS A 6 -23.10 -10.11 -23.56
C LYS A 6 -21.81 -10.93 -23.45
N LEU A 7 -21.46 -11.69 -24.50
CA LEU A 7 -20.22 -12.47 -24.56
C LEU A 7 -18.99 -11.57 -24.75
N ILE A 8 -19.09 -10.54 -25.59
CA ILE A 8 -18.05 -9.53 -25.83
C ILE A 8 -17.74 -8.75 -24.55
N LEU A 9 -18.78 -8.35 -23.79
CA LEU A 9 -18.61 -7.68 -22.49
C LEU A 9 -17.88 -8.58 -21.47
N LYS A 10 -18.24 -9.86 -21.39
CA LYS A 10 -17.61 -10.83 -20.48
C LYS A 10 -16.14 -11.12 -20.82
N GLN A 11 -15.78 -11.08 -22.09
CA GLN A 11 -14.39 -11.21 -22.56
C GLN A 11 -13.58 -9.94 -22.29
N SER A 12 -14.20 -8.75 -22.28
CA SER A 12 -13.52 -7.50 -21.95
C SER A 12 -13.15 -7.38 -20.47
N GLU A 13 -13.96 -7.93 -19.55
CA GLU A 13 -13.66 -8.01 -18.12
C GLU A 13 -12.46 -8.93 -17.84
N GLN A 14 -12.34 -10.04 -18.57
CA GLN A 14 -11.20 -10.97 -18.48
C GLN A 14 -9.89 -10.40 -19.07
N ASN A 15 -9.96 -9.29 -19.81
CA ASN A 15 -8.80 -8.63 -20.43
C ASN A 15 -8.23 -7.46 -19.59
N MET A 16 -8.74 -7.24 -18.37
CA MET A 16 -8.04 -6.41 -17.39
C MET A 16 -6.95 -7.23 -16.71
N SER A 17 -5.71 -6.73 -16.77
CA SER A 17 -4.61 -7.29 -15.97
C SER A 17 -5.05 -7.29 -14.50
N PRO A 18 -4.94 -8.40 -13.76
CA PRO A 18 -5.31 -8.49 -12.34
C PRO A 18 -4.65 -7.39 -11.49
N GLN A 19 -3.51 -6.86 -11.95
CA GLN A 19 -2.80 -5.78 -11.28
C GLN A 19 -3.52 -4.42 -11.42
N LYS A 20 -4.29 -4.17 -12.47
CA LYS A 20 -5.00 -2.90 -12.67
C LYS A 20 -6.18 -2.74 -11.72
N GLU A 21 -6.92 -3.82 -11.48
CA GLU A 21 -8.06 -3.86 -10.56
C GLU A 21 -7.61 -3.66 -9.11
N ILE A 22 -6.56 -4.39 -8.69
CA ILE A 22 -6.06 -4.26 -7.32
C ILE A 22 -5.46 -2.87 -7.07
N ASN A 23 -4.86 -2.25 -8.10
CA ASN A 23 -4.41 -0.88 -8.00
C ASN A 23 -5.57 0.11 -7.85
N SER A 24 -6.70 -0.07 -8.55
CA SER A 24 -7.84 0.86 -8.46
C SER A 24 -8.53 0.79 -7.10
N GLU A 25 -8.65 -0.41 -6.52
CA GLU A 25 -9.16 -0.61 -5.16
C GLU A 25 -8.27 0.05 -4.11
N LEU A 26 -6.95 -0.18 -4.18
CA LEU A 26 -5.97 0.47 -3.30
C LEU A 26 -6.02 2.00 -3.43
N ILE A 27 -6.18 2.51 -4.64
CA ILE A 27 -6.34 3.95 -4.87
C ILE A 27 -7.60 4.47 -4.18
N SER A 28 -8.72 3.75 -4.27
CA SER A 28 -9.98 4.15 -3.64
C SER A 28 -9.88 4.18 -2.11
N GLN A 29 -9.20 3.21 -1.50
CA GLN A 29 -9.08 3.08 -0.05
C GLN A 29 -8.18 4.14 0.60
N TYR A 30 -7.11 4.56 -0.08
CA TYR A 30 -6.08 5.45 0.48
C TYR A 30 -6.13 6.89 -0.05
N LYS A 31 -7.12 7.21 -0.89
CA LYS A 31 -7.39 8.56 -1.37
C LYS A 31 -7.80 9.50 -0.23
N LEU A 32 -7.14 10.64 -0.11
CA LEU A 32 -7.54 11.74 0.78
C LEU A 32 -8.66 12.58 0.16
N HIS A 33 -8.53 12.92 -1.12
CA HIS A 33 -9.56 13.59 -1.90
C HIS A 33 -9.98 12.75 -3.11
N LYS A 34 -11.22 12.93 -3.59
CA LYS A 34 -11.77 12.18 -4.74
C LYS A 34 -10.92 12.31 -6.02
N LYS A 35 -10.25 13.45 -6.21
CA LYS A 35 -9.37 13.72 -7.37
C LYS A 35 -7.90 13.34 -7.17
N ASP A 36 -7.50 12.91 -5.96
CA ASP A 36 -6.10 12.65 -5.69
C ASP A 36 -5.67 11.29 -6.26
N THR A 37 -4.89 11.31 -7.33
CA THR A 37 -4.31 10.09 -7.94
C THR A 37 -2.85 9.89 -7.55
N GLY A 38 -2.22 10.91 -6.96
CA GLY A 38 -0.78 10.95 -6.70
C GLY A 38 -0.37 11.15 -5.25
N SER A 39 -1.29 11.12 -4.28
CA SER A 39 -0.96 11.33 -2.87
C SER A 39 0.05 10.29 -2.37
N ILE A 40 0.91 10.71 -1.44
CA ILE A 40 2.02 9.89 -0.94
C ILE A 40 1.49 8.60 -0.30
N GLU A 41 0.35 8.69 0.36
CA GLU A 41 -0.39 7.59 0.98
C GLU A 41 -0.75 6.51 -0.04
N VAL A 42 -1.34 6.93 -1.17
CA VAL A 42 -1.70 6.04 -2.28
C VAL A 42 -0.45 5.40 -2.89
N GLN A 43 0.60 6.19 -3.13
CA GLN A 43 1.85 5.67 -3.70
C GLN A 43 2.50 4.63 -2.78
N VAL A 44 2.53 4.88 -1.47
CA VAL A 44 3.08 3.95 -0.47
C VAL A 44 2.24 2.68 -0.38
N ALA A 45 0.91 2.77 -0.46
CA ALA A 45 0.03 1.60 -0.49
C ALA A 45 0.30 0.71 -1.72
N ILE A 46 0.39 1.30 -2.92
CA ILE A 46 0.71 0.58 -4.16
C ILE A 46 2.10 -0.07 -4.09
N LEU A 47 3.11 0.66 -3.61
CA LEU A 47 4.46 0.12 -3.44
C LEU A 47 4.48 -1.05 -2.45
N THR A 48 3.73 -0.95 -1.35
CA THR A 48 3.66 -1.99 -0.33
C THR A 48 3.03 -3.27 -0.89
N TYR A 49 1.94 -3.14 -1.65
CA TYR A 49 1.32 -4.27 -2.35
C TYR A 49 2.28 -4.95 -3.32
N LYS A 50 2.97 -4.17 -4.18
CA LYS A 50 3.94 -4.71 -5.13
C LYS A 50 5.15 -5.37 -4.45
N ILE A 51 5.63 -4.80 -3.35
CA ILE A 51 6.72 -5.38 -2.54
C ILE A 51 6.29 -6.75 -2.00
N LYS A 52 5.06 -6.88 -1.50
CA LYS A 52 4.52 -8.16 -1.03
C LYS A 52 4.50 -9.20 -2.15
N GLN A 53 3.92 -8.85 -3.30
CA GLN A 53 3.86 -9.73 -4.47
C GLN A 53 5.25 -10.18 -4.96
N LEU A 54 6.18 -9.23 -5.09
CA LEU A 54 7.53 -9.54 -5.55
C LEU A 54 8.31 -10.34 -4.50
N SER A 55 8.09 -10.09 -3.22
CA SER A 55 8.68 -10.88 -2.14
C SER A 55 8.20 -12.32 -2.18
N ASP A 56 6.91 -12.57 -2.44
CA ASP A 56 6.37 -13.93 -2.55
C ASP A 56 6.89 -14.64 -3.80
N HIS A 57 7.02 -13.94 -4.93
CA HIS A 57 7.67 -14.46 -6.14
C HIS A 57 9.12 -14.89 -5.90
N LEU A 58 9.89 -14.09 -5.18
CA LEU A 58 11.31 -14.36 -4.88
C LEU A 58 11.52 -15.50 -3.88
N LYS A 59 10.53 -15.82 -3.04
CA LYS A 59 10.61 -17.01 -2.15
C LYS A 59 10.70 -18.30 -2.96
N VAL A 60 9.99 -18.36 -4.09
CA VAL A 60 10.04 -19.48 -5.05
C VAL A 60 11.28 -19.36 -5.93
N ASN A 61 11.57 -18.16 -6.46
CA ASN A 61 12.65 -17.91 -7.40
C ASN A 61 13.88 -17.25 -6.75
N LYS A 62 14.63 -18.03 -5.96
CA LYS A 62 15.78 -17.51 -5.20
C LYS A 62 16.95 -17.00 -6.06
N LYS A 63 17.07 -17.46 -7.30
CA LYS A 63 18.19 -17.12 -8.21
C LYS A 63 17.91 -15.92 -9.13
N ASP A 64 16.74 -15.29 -9.03
CA ASP A 64 16.41 -14.12 -9.84
C ASP A 64 16.96 -12.82 -9.21
N TYR A 65 18.20 -12.50 -9.55
CA TYR A 65 18.90 -11.31 -9.05
C TYR A 65 18.38 -9.99 -9.65
N ALA A 66 17.79 -10.03 -10.85
CA ALA A 66 17.22 -8.85 -11.48
C ALA A 66 15.97 -8.38 -10.73
N SER A 67 15.08 -9.33 -10.39
CA SER A 67 13.90 -9.08 -9.57
C SER A 67 14.26 -8.65 -8.14
N GLN A 68 15.29 -9.24 -7.53
CA GLN A 68 15.80 -8.80 -6.22
C GLN A 68 16.29 -7.34 -6.24
N SER A 69 17.03 -6.96 -7.29
CA SER A 69 17.47 -5.58 -7.48
C SER A 69 16.28 -4.63 -7.63
N GLY A 70 15.24 -5.05 -8.37
CA GLY A 70 13.97 -4.32 -8.46
C GLY A 70 13.29 -4.15 -7.10
N LEU A 71 13.22 -5.20 -6.30
CA LEU A 71 12.65 -5.18 -4.95
C LEU A 71 13.36 -4.16 -4.05
N LEU A 72 14.70 -4.16 -4.04
CA LEU A 72 15.48 -3.22 -3.24
C LEU A 72 15.23 -1.76 -3.66
N LYS A 73 15.13 -1.48 -4.97
CA LYS A 73 14.77 -0.15 -5.48
C LYS A 73 13.38 0.28 -5.00
N MET A 74 12.41 -0.63 -4.97
CA MET A 74 11.05 -0.35 -4.51
C MET A 74 11.00 -0.08 -3.00
N ILE A 75 11.73 -0.87 -2.19
CA ILE A 75 11.86 -0.64 -0.74
C ILE A 75 12.49 0.73 -0.47
N GLY A 76 13.56 1.08 -1.19
CA GLY A 76 14.23 2.37 -1.09
C GLY A 76 13.29 3.54 -1.44
N LYS A 77 12.55 3.43 -2.55
CA LYS A 77 11.56 4.44 -2.94
C LYS A 77 10.48 4.64 -1.88
N ARG A 78 9.93 3.54 -1.34
CA ARG A 78 8.93 3.59 -0.26
C ARG A 78 9.49 4.26 1.00
N LYS A 79 10.73 3.94 1.40
CA LYS A 79 11.40 4.58 2.53
C LYS A 79 11.58 6.09 2.33
N ARG A 80 11.97 6.53 1.12
CA ARG A 80 12.09 7.95 0.80
C ARG A 80 10.76 8.70 0.89
N LEU A 81 9.67 8.11 0.38
CA LEU A 81 8.32 8.68 0.49
C LEU A 81 7.85 8.80 1.93
N LEU A 82 8.08 7.76 2.74
CA LEU A 82 7.76 7.76 4.16
C LEU A 82 8.56 8.81 4.94
N ASN A 83 9.85 8.98 4.65
CA ASN A 83 10.67 10.03 5.26
C ASN A 83 10.17 11.44 4.85
N TYR A 84 9.80 11.63 3.59
CA TYR A 84 9.22 12.88 3.13
C TYR A 84 7.92 13.20 3.87
N LEU A 85 7.02 12.22 4.00
CA LEU A 85 5.76 12.40 4.73
C LEU A 85 6.00 12.74 6.21
N ASN A 86 6.94 12.06 6.87
CA ASN A 86 7.30 12.33 8.26
C ASN A 86 7.83 13.76 8.46
N ASN A 87 8.61 14.29 7.51
CA ASN A 87 9.13 15.65 7.59
C ASN A 87 8.05 16.72 7.34
N GLN A 88 7.03 16.41 6.55
CA GLN A 88 5.95 17.35 6.21
C GLN A 88 4.83 17.32 7.27
N ASN A 89 4.37 16.12 7.64
CA ASN A 89 3.29 15.92 8.60
C ASN A 89 3.46 14.57 9.31
N THR A 90 3.87 14.64 10.57
CA THR A 90 4.11 13.46 11.41
C THR A 90 2.82 12.69 11.70
N GLU A 91 1.69 13.35 11.91
CA GLU A 91 0.40 12.69 12.18
C GLU A 91 -0.04 11.80 11.02
N ARG A 92 0.00 12.32 9.79
CA ARG A 92 -0.33 11.55 8.58
C ARG A 92 0.58 10.34 8.40
N TYR A 93 1.86 10.52 8.70
CA TYR A 93 2.84 9.45 8.68
C TYR A 93 2.47 8.31 9.65
N PHE A 94 2.10 8.63 10.89
CA PHE A 94 1.69 7.62 11.89
C PHE A 94 0.41 6.90 11.50
N ILE A 95 -0.60 7.63 11.00
CA ILE A 95 -1.86 7.03 10.52
C ILE A 95 -1.56 6.05 9.38
N LEU A 96 -0.75 6.46 8.41
CA LEU A 96 -0.39 5.63 7.25
C LEU A 96 0.37 4.37 7.67
N ILE A 97 1.33 4.50 8.59
CA ILE A 97 2.12 3.36 9.10
C ILE A 97 1.24 2.38 9.87
N SER A 98 0.37 2.88 10.75
CA SER A 98 -0.53 2.05 11.53
C SER A 98 -1.48 1.28 10.63
N ARG A 99 -2.00 1.94 9.59
CA ARG A 99 -2.91 1.33 8.61
C ARG A 99 -2.23 0.28 7.72
N LEU A 100 -0.94 0.45 7.40
CA LEU A 100 -0.20 -0.47 6.53
C LEU A 100 0.61 -1.53 7.30
N GLY A 101 0.67 -1.47 8.63
CA GLY A 101 1.45 -2.40 9.46
C GLY A 101 2.96 -2.34 9.19
N ILE A 102 3.49 -1.18 8.75
CA ILE A 102 4.90 -1.06 8.38
C ILE A 102 5.74 -0.82 9.64
N ARG A 103 6.77 -1.65 9.86
CA ARG A 103 7.70 -1.44 10.98
C ARG A 103 8.47 -0.12 10.82
N HIS A 104 8.35 0.76 11.81
CA HIS A 104 9.12 2.01 11.90
C HIS A 104 10.59 1.76 12.31
N MET A 105 11.52 2.57 11.79
CA MET A 105 12.94 2.56 12.20
C MET A 105 13.17 3.54 13.35
N ARG A 106 13.61 3.04 14.52
CA ARG A 106 13.65 3.70 15.85
C ARG A 106 14.30 5.10 15.91
N SER A 107 13.70 6.01 16.69
CA SER A 107 14.26 6.56 17.96
C SER A 107 13.33 7.61 18.62
N GLN A 108 12.55 8.37 17.84
CA GLN A 108 11.80 9.53 18.37
C GLN A 108 10.35 9.23 18.84
N ASN A 109 9.89 7.97 18.75
CA ASN A 109 8.46 7.66 18.77
C ASN A 109 7.79 7.50 20.14
N ALA A 110 8.54 7.28 21.22
CA ALA A 110 7.91 7.01 22.51
C ALA A 110 7.13 8.22 23.05
N LEU A 111 7.57 9.45 22.75
CA LEU A 111 6.91 10.68 23.24
C LEU A 111 5.62 11.05 22.51
N PHE A 112 5.46 10.64 21.24
CA PHE A 112 4.32 11.06 20.41
C PHE A 112 3.15 10.07 20.46
N LEU A 113 3.44 8.77 20.64
CA LEU A 113 2.41 7.74 20.80
C LEU A 113 1.52 8.02 22.02
N ASN A 114 2.05 8.64 23.09
CA ASN A 114 1.27 9.02 24.27
C ASN A 114 0.23 10.13 24.03
N LYS A 115 0.36 10.94 22.96
CA LYS A 115 -0.59 12.04 22.64
C LYS A 115 -1.78 11.64 21.76
N ILE A 116 -1.72 10.50 21.06
CA ILE A 116 -2.75 10.04 20.08
C ILE A 116 -3.49 8.78 20.58
N GLN A 117 -3.22 8.34 21.81
CA GLN A 117 -3.72 7.07 22.38
C GLN A 117 -5.14 7.02 23.00
N PRO A 118 -6.14 7.90 22.71
CA PRO A 118 -7.53 7.59 23.11
C PRO A 118 -8.37 6.88 22.04
N SER A 119 -8.12 7.04 20.73
CA SER A 119 -9.03 6.51 19.69
C SER A 119 -8.64 5.17 19.06
N ILE A 120 -7.41 4.69 19.27
CA ILE A 120 -6.92 3.41 18.69
C ILE A 120 -7.15 2.22 19.65
N LYS A 121 -7.32 2.48 20.96
CA LYS A 121 -7.51 1.42 21.98
C LYS A 121 -8.83 0.66 21.88
N THR A 122 -9.85 1.19 21.19
CA THR A 122 -11.19 0.57 21.16
C THR A 122 -11.35 -0.52 20.09
N CYS A 123 -10.40 -0.67 19.16
CA CYS A 123 -10.51 -1.65 18.06
C CYS A 123 -9.88 -3.02 18.36
N GLU A 124 -9.02 -3.14 19.38
CA GLU A 124 -8.44 -4.43 19.79
C GLU A 124 -9.34 -5.23 20.75
N ALA A 125 -10.50 -4.68 21.16
CA ALA A 125 -11.35 -5.27 22.20
C ALA A 125 -12.45 -6.23 21.71
N ASN A 126 -12.63 -6.44 20.40
CA ASN A 126 -13.70 -7.30 19.86
C ASN A 126 -13.17 -8.42 18.95
N LEU A 127 -12.12 -9.11 19.41
CA LEU A 127 -11.73 -10.41 18.86
C LEU A 127 -11.42 -11.39 20.01
N LEU A 128 -12.45 -11.65 20.82
CA LEU A 128 -12.59 -12.88 21.62
C LEU A 128 -13.78 -13.65 21.06
#